data_AF-A0A3M2TB73-F1
#
_entry.id   AF-A0A3M2TB73-F1
#
_cell.length_a   1.000
_cell.length_b   1.000
_cell.length_c   1.000
_cell.angle_alpha   90.00
_cell.angle_beta   90.00
_cell.angle_gamma   90.00
#
_symmetry.space_group_name_H-M   'P 1'
#
loop_
_entity.id
_entity.type
_entity.pdbx_description
1 polymer ?
#
loop_
_entity_poly.entity_id
_entity_poly.type
_entity_poly.pdbx_seq_one_letter_code
_entity_poly.pdbx_strand_id
1 'polypeptide(L)'
;MVNTPQGANIDWSTHDYDIANSALEYWDFPTLTFIQVRNVADDIYRFERDRYMFSDDGSGCRYWVRTIIDDFEYLGYIDPGSARFLFGPMQYCYIRNRSPSRINWTEGEFCD
;
A
#
# COMPACT_ATOMS: atom_id res chain seq x y z
N MET A 1 1.51 -29.44 20.17
CA MET A 1 2.31 -28.35 19.57
C MET A 1 1.52 -27.86 18.38
N VAL A 2 0.84 -26.72 18.51
CA VAL A 2 0.02 -26.15 17.44
C VAL A 2 0.95 -25.28 16.60
N ASN A 3 1.13 -25.66 15.33
CA ASN A 3 1.78 -24.80 14.34
C ASN A 3 0.79 -23.69 13.99
N THR A 4 0.95 -22.51 14.60
CA THR A 4 0.35 -21.29 14.08
C THR A 4 0.99 -21.00 12.72
N PRO A 5 0.23 -20.70 11.66
CA PRO A 5 0.81 -20.18 10.43
C PRO A 5 1.61 -18.94 10.80
N GLN A 6 2.91 -18.95 10.49
CA GLN A 6 3.71 -17.73 10.56
C GLN A 6 3.16 -16.80 9.49
N GLY A 7 2.26 -15.89 9.89
CA GLY A 7 1.85 -14.76 9.06
C GLY A 7 3.09 -14.01 8.58
N ALA A 8 2.96 -13.29 7.46
CA ALA A 8 4.07 -12.52 6.90
C ALA A 8 4.69 -11.63 7.98
N ASN A 9 5.99 -11.77 8.21
CA ASN A 9 6.69 -10.99 9.23
C ASN A 9 6.96 -9.59 8.67
N ILE A 10 6.25 -8.58 9.18
CA ILE A 10 6.43 -7.20 8.75
C ILE A 10 7.65 -6.61 9.47
N ASP A 11 8.67 -6.22 8.70
CA ASP A 11 9.87 -5.55 9.20
C ASP A 11 9.73 -4.03 9.06
N TRP A 12 10.07 -3.30 10.13
CA TRP A 12 9.94 -1.84 10.20
C TRP A 12 11.24 -1.21 10.63
N SER A 13 11.66 -0.17 9.92
CA SER A 13 12.87 0.60 10.21
C SER A 13 12.60 2.10 10.16
N THR A 14 13.35 2.87 10.95
CA THR A 14 13.25 4.32 10.95
C THR A 14 14.11 4.90 9.84
N HIS A 15 13.50 5.76 9.01
CA HIS A 15 14.16 6.48 7.93
C HIS A 15 13.66 7.92 7.89
N ASP A 16 14.53 8.83 7.41
CA ASP A 16 14.08 10.16 7.01
C ASP A 16 13.15 10.05 5.80
N TYR A 17 12.15 10.91 5.73
CA TYR A 17 11.22 10.93 4.60
C TYR A 17 11.87 11.64 3.41
N ASP A 18 12.48 10.84 2.53
CA ASP A 18 13.15 11.33 1.33
C ASP A 18 12.51 10.75 0.06
N ILE A 19 12.31 11.63 -0.94
CA ILE A 19 11.89 11.21 -2.27
C ILE A 19 13.09 10.58 -2.97
N ALA A 20 12.95 9.32 -3.39
CA ALA A 20 14.02 8.62 -4.09
C ALA A 20 14.37 9.29 -5.43
N ASN A 21 15.66 9.43 -5.73
CA ASN A 21 16.15 9.96 -7.02
C ASN A 21 15.67 9.16 -8.26
N SER A 22 15.21 7.94 -8.05
CA SER A 22 14.66 7.06 -9.07
C SER A 22 13.14 7.16 -9.22
N ALA A 23 12.45 7.91 -8.36
CA ALA A 23 11.01 8.12 -8.47
C ALA A 23 10.69 8.78 -9.82
N LEU A 24 9.75 8.18 -10.56
CA LEU A 24 9.27 8.72 -11.83
C LEU A 24 8.03 9.58 -11.63
N GLU A 25 7.24 9.25 -10.61
CA GLU A 25 6.06 9.97 -10.14
C GLU A 25 6.01 9.88 -8.62
N TYR A 26 5.32 10.83 -8.00
CA TYR A 26 5.22 10.94 -6.55
C TYR A 26 3.86 11.53 -6.15
N TRP A 27 3.25 10.95 -5.12
CA TRP A 27 1.98 11.40 -4.55
C TRP A 27 2.16 11.47 -3.04
N ASP A 28 1.80 12.62 -2.47
CA ASP A 28 1.91 12.88 -1.03
C ASP A 28 0.53 13.15 -0.46
N PHE A 29 0.23 12.53 0.68
CA PHE A 29 -1.03 12.70 1.40
C PHE A 29 -0.71 13.16 2.82
N PRO A 30 -0.85 14.46 3.11
CA PRO A 30 -0.57 14.98 4.44
C PRO A 30 -1.43 14.29 5.50
N THR A 31 -0.82 13.96 6.63
CA THR A 31 -1.55 13.37 7.75
C THR A 31 -2.40 14.42 8.45
N LEU A 32 -3.67 14.11 8.71
CA LEU A 32 -4.62 14.98 9.41
C LEU A 32 -4.50 14.91 10.94
N THR A 33 -3.78 13.91 11.45
CA THR A 33 -3.58 13.68 12.88
C THR A 33 -2.17 13.17 13.17
N PHE A 34 -1.78 13.22 14.44
CA PHE A 34 -0.53 12.61 14.88
C PHE A 34 -0.67 11.09 14.87
N ILE A 35 -0.07 10.46 13.87
CA ILE A 35 0.03 9.00 13.74
C ILE A 35 1.47 8.55 13.94
N GLN A 36 1.66 7.37 14.54
CA GLN A 36 2.97 6.73 14.65
C GLN A 36 3.00 5.48 13.77
N VAL A 37 4.18 5.06 13.35
CA VAL A 37 4.38 3.82 12.56
C VAL A 37 3.75 2.61 13.26
N ARG A 38 3.82 2.53 14.60
CA ARG A 38 3.16 1.45 15.35
C ARG A 38 1.64 1.41 15.18
N ASN A 39 0.98 2.56 15.02
CA ASN A 39 -0.47 2.60 14.83
C ASN A 39 -0.83 1.97 13.48
N VAL A 40 -0.07 2.32 12.44
CA VAL A 40 -0.21 1.71 11.11
C VAL A 40 0.02 0.19 11.17
N ALA A 41 1.04 -0.26 11.88
CA ALA A 41 1.31 -1.69 12.03
C ALA A 41 0.15 -2.42 12.74
N ASP A 42 -0.36 -1.86 13.84
CA ASP A 42 -1.50 -2.41 14.58
C ASP A 42 -2.75 -2.49 13.68
N ASP A 43 -3.00 -1.46 12.87
CA ASP A 43 -4.16 -1.42 11.97
C ASP A 43 -4.04 -2.44 10.82
N ILE A 44 -2.84 -2.67 10.28
CA ILE A 44 -2.59 -3.72 9.28
C ILE A 44 -2.99 -5.10 9.82
N TYR A 45 -2.57 -5.45 11.04
CA TYR A 45 -2.95 -6.72 11.66
C TYR A 45 -4.44 -6.76 12.06
N ARG A 46 -4.97 -5.64 12.58
CA ARG A 46 -6.38 -5.54 12.99
C ARG A 46 -7.34 -5.72 11.81
N PHE A 47 -6.95 -5.26 10.63
CA PHE A 47 -7.72 -5.41 9.40
C PHE A 47 -7.30 -6.63 8.57
N GLU A 48 -6.46 -7.50 9.14
CA GLU A 48 -5.98 -8.74 8.51
C GLU A 48 -5.33 -8.50 7.14
N ARG A 49 -4.72 -7.32 6.95
CA ARG A 49 -4.06 -6.94 5.69
C ARG A 49 -2.74 -7.66 5.46
N ASP A 50 -2.20 -8.25 6.52
CA ASP A 50 -1.06 -9.17 6.50
C ASP A 50 -1.38 -10.53 5.86
N ARG A 51 -2.68 -10.88 5.72
CA ARG A 51 -3.12 -12.10 5.01
C ARG A 51 -3.27 -11.93 3.50
N TYR A 52 -2.86 -10.78 2.96
CA TYR A 52 -2.88 -10.56 1.52
C TYR A 52 -1.82 -11.40 0.82
N MET A 53 -2.27 -12.26 -0.08
CA MET A 53 -1.43 -13.06 -0.96
C MET A 53 -1.41 -12.41 -2.34
N PHE A 54 -0.21 -12.07 -2.82
CA PHE A 54 0.01 -11.62 -4.19
C PHE A 54 -0.48 -12.69 -5.18
N SER A 55 -0.89 -12.28 -6.37
CA SER A 55 -1.26 -13.21 -7.44
C SER A 55 -0.07 -14.09 -7.84
N ASP A 56 -0.34 -15.20 -8.53
CA ASP A 56 0.67 -16.22 -8.90
C ASP A 56 1.89 -15.66 -9.66
N ASP A 57 1.74 -14.53 -10.34
CA ASP A 57 2.80 -13.80 -11.05
C ASP A 57 3.57 -12.80 -10.17
N GLY A 58 3.28 -12.75 -8.87
CA GLY A 58 3.81 -11.77 -7.92
C GLY A 58 3.21 -10.37 -8.07
N SER A 59 2.14 -10.22 -8.85
CA SER A 59 1.41 -8.95 -9.00
C SER A 59 0.41 -8.72 -7.85
N GLY A 60 -0.23 -7.55 -7.81
CA GLY A 60 -1.16 -7.17 -6.73
C GLY A 60 -0.61 -6.18 -5.71
N CYS A 61 0.69 -5.87 -5.75
CA CYS A 61 1.28 -4.85 -4.87
C CYS A 61 0.58 -3.49 -4.94
N ARG A 62 0.15 -3.05 -6.12
CA ARG A 62 -0.58 -1.77 -6.28
C ARG A 62 -1.96 -1.83 -5.65
N TYR A 63 -2.63 -2.98 -5.76
CA TYR A 63 -3.93 -3.19 -5.14
C TYR A 63 -3.79 -3.18 -3.62
N TRP A 64 -2.80 -3.89 -3.08
CA TRP A 64 -2.52 -3.88 -1.64
C TRP A 64 -2.23 -2.48 -1.12
N VAL A 65 -1.36 -1.71 -1.79
CA VAL A 65 -1.08 -0.31 -1.40
C VAL A 65 -2.37 0.52 -1.43
N ARG A 66 -3.21 0.37 -2.46
CA ARG A 66 -4.51 1.05 -2.50
C ARG A 66 -5.38 0.68 -1.30
N THR A 67 -5.46 -0.59 -0.92
CA THR A 67 -6.22 -1.03 0.25
C THR A 67 -5.72 -0.35 1.53
N ILE A 68 -4.41 -0.24 1.72
CA ILE A 68 -3.83 0.46 2.87
C ILE A 68 -4.20 1.96 2.86
N ILE A 69 -4.17 2.62 1.70
CA ILE A 69 -4.59 4.03 1.60
C ILE A 69 -6.09 4.21 1.86
N ASP A 70 -6.92 3.25 1.46
CA ASP A 70 -8.36 3.23 1.76
C ASP A 70 -8.61 3.09 3.26
N ASP A 71 -7.84 2.23 3.95
CA ASP A 71 -7.90 2.07 5.41
C ASP A 71 -7.47 3.37 6.13
N PHE A 72 -6.43 4.06 5.65
CA PHE A 72 -6.00 5.35 6.21
C PHE A 72 -7.06 6.45 6.02
N GLU A 73 -7.72 6.47 4.87
CA GLU A 73 -8.83 7.37 4.62
C GLU A 73 -10.02 7.07 5.55
N TYR A 74 -10.38 5.78 5.70
CA TYR A 74 -11.44 5.33 6.59
C TYR A 74 -11.18 5.67 8.07
N LEU A 75 -9.93 5.53 8.52
CA LEU A 75 -9.50 5.89 9.87
C LEU A 75 -9.35 7.41 10.09
N GLY A 76 -9.49 8.22 9.04
CA GLY A 76 -9.35 9.68 9.10
C GLY A 76 -7.90 10.14 9.27
N TYR A 77 -6.93 9.31 8.87
CA TYR A 77 -5.50 9.66 8.93
C TYR A 77 -5.10 10.61 7.81
N ILE A 78 -5.79 10.54 6.66
CA ILE A 78 -5.58 11.36 5.47
C ILE A 78 -6.92 11.91 4.94
N ASP A 79 -6.86 12.85 4.01
CA ASP A 79 -8.05 13.48 3.44
C ASP A 79 -8.98 12.49 2.70
N PRO A 80 -10.30 12.62 2.85
CA PRO A 80 -11.28 11.91 2.05
C PRO A 80 -11.08 12.12 0.54
N GLY A 81 -11.12 11.05 -0.23
CA GLY A 81 -10.89 11.01 -1.68
C GLY A 81 -9.46 10.66 -2.09
N SER A 82 -8.53 10.49 -1.16
CA SER A 82 -7.12 10.14 -1.43
C SER A 82 -7.00 8.79 -2.14
N ALA A 83 -7.69 7.75 -1.66
CA ALA A 83 -7.64 6.42 -2.26
C ALA A 83 -8.23 6.42 -3.68
N ARG A 84 -9.33 7.15 -3.88
CA ARG A 84 -9.96 7.30 -5.21
C ARG A 84 -9.07 8.06 -6.17
N PHE A 85 -8.37 9.10 -5.71
CA PHE A 85 -7.43 9.85 -6.53
C PHE A 85 -6.27 8.96 -6.97
N LEU A 86 -5.67 8.20 -6.04
CA LEU A 86 -4.51 7.34 -6.31
C LEU A 86 -4.82 6.18 -7.27
N PHE A 87 -6.08 5.72 -7.30
CA PHE A 87 -6.54 4.64 -8.19
C PHE A 87 -6.28 4.90 -9.68
N GLY A 88 -6.42 6.15 -10.14
CA GLY A 88 -6.20 6.49 -11.55
C GLY A 88 -4.73 6.30 -11.96
N PRO A 89 -3.79 7.01 -11.31
CA PRO A 89 -2.36 6.89 -11.59
C PRO A 89 -1.80 5.48 -11.41
N MET A 90 -2.29 4.70 -10.45
CA MET A 90 -1.84 3.32 -10.21
C MET A 90 -2.08 2.36 -11.38
N GLN A 91 -2.96 2.71 -12.32
CA GLN A 91 -3.19 1.91 -13.52
C GLN A 91 -2.13 2.10 -14.62
N TYR A 92 -1.08 2.89 -14.38
CA TYR A 92 -0.06 3.18 -15.39
C TYR A 92 1.32 2.62 -15.02
N CYS A 93 2.03 2.09 -16.01
CA CYS A 93 3.45 1.81 -15.93
C CYS A 93 4.22 3.05 -16.39
N TYR A 94 5.02 3.60 -15.48
CA TYR A 94 5.89 4.74 -15.71
C TYR A 94 7.29 4.23 -16.05
N ILE A 95 7.81 4.65 -17.20
CA ILE A 95 9.16 4.33 -17.66
C ILE A 95 9.83 5.64 -18.08
N ARG A 96 11.06 5.87 -17.63
CA ARG A 96 11.82 7.08 -17.97
C ARG A 96 11.86 7.26 -19.49
N ASN A 97 11.59 8.48 -19.97
CA ASN A 97 11.57 8.85 -21.39
C ASN A 97 10.54 8.09 -22.26
N ARG A 98 9.48 7.54 -21.67
CA ARG A 98 8.34 6.97 -22.40
C ARG A 98 7.03 7.53 -21.86
N SER A 99 6.03 7.64 -22.72
CA SER A 99 4.67 7.95 -22.28
C SER A 99 4.15 6.85 -21.35
N PRO A 100 3.45 7.20 -20.26
CA PRO A 100 2.84 6.20 -19.37
C PRO A 100 1.93 5.27 -20.16
N SER A 101 2.06 3.97 -19.90
CA SER A 101 1.25 2.95 -20.55
C SER A 101 0.30 2.33 -19.54
N ARG A 102 -0.98 2.19 -19.89
CA ARG A 102 -1.95 1.57 -18.99
C ARG A 102 -1.63 0.08 -18.85
N ILE A 103 -1.65 -0.40 -17.62
CA ILE A 103 -1.53 -1.82 -17.30
C ILE A 103 -2.85 -2.31 -16.73
N ASN A 104 -3.24 -3.53 -17.10
CA ASN A 104 -4.24 -4.25 -16.34
C ASN A 104 -3.56 -4.75 -15.07
N TRP A 105 -3.90 -4.17 -13.94
CA TRP A 105 -3.45 -4.68 -12.65
C TRP A 105 -4.14 -6.00 -12.31
N THR A 106 -3.40 -6.87 -11.64
CA THR A 106 -3.93 -8.11 -11.06
C THR A 106 -4.22 -7.84 -9.59
N GLU A 107 -5.32 -8.38 -9.09
CA GLU A 107 -5.63 -8.39 -7.66
C GLU A 107 -5.18 -9.74 -7.09
N GLY A 108 -4.44 -9.72 -6.00
CA GLY A 108 -4.26 -10.87 -5.13
C GLY A 108 -5.50 -11.14 -4.27
N GLU A 109 -5.39 -12.11 -3.37
CA GLU A 109 -6.50 -12.57 -2.54
C GLU A 109 -6.17 -12.40 -1.05
N PHE A 110 -7.19 -12.15 -0.23
CA PHE A 110 -7.06 -12.24 1.23
C PHE A 110 -7.44 -13.66 1.63
N CYS A 111 -6.49 -14.40 2.21
CA CYS A 111 -6.73 -15.75 2.68
C CYS A 111 -7.22 -15.75 4.14
N ASP A 112 -8.10 -16.69 4.47
CA ASP A 112 -8.63 -16.88 5.84
C ASP A 112 -7.60 -17.49 6.79
#